data_AF-A0A432ICN8-F1
#
_entry.id   AF-A0A432ICN8-F1
#
_cell.length_a   1.000
_cell.length_b   1.000
_cell.length_c   1.000
_cell.angle_alpha   90.00
_cell.angle_beta   90.00
_cell.angle_gamma   90.00
#
_symmetry.space_group_name_H-M   'P 1'
#
loop_
_entity.id
_entity.type
_entity.pdbx_description
1 polymer ?
#
loop_
_entity_poly.entity_id
_entity_poly.type
_entity_poly.pdbx_seq_one_letter_code
_entity_poly.pdbx_strand_id
1 'polypeptide(L)'
;MTNFWRTLLPLILLAVLIIAVWPTEPLDFGSSSPWDGLVILVEDLNHSGADAESAVLLIASIPATDDQGKSCSLIIGTAVTDGSDPLPLLLSGETDALRLQRIQLVDDPIELFRSIRGELRAFPIREGLAPERLLGGILLGQMATPPGTIDGEPRDPIDIGNPLLSTLFEARCDPQEQRRWHSDRHNFRELWVRARDDDPGHLEPYIHGRVSMSNALIPGTDAVVPRKGR
;
A
#
# COMPACT_ATOMS: atom_id res chain seq x y z
N MET A 1 -32.62 -32.06 -31.99
CA MET A 1 -32.00 -30.73 -32.17
C MET A 1 -32.82 -29.57 -31.57
N THR A 2 -33.87 -29.83 -30.78
CA THR A 2 -34.80 -28.81 -30.24
C THR A 2 -34.48 -28.31 -28.83
N ASN A 3 -33.61 -28.99 -28.08
CA ASN A 3 -33.29 -28.62 -26.70
C ASN A 3 -32.23 -27.51 -26.59
N PHE A 4 -31.28 -27.43 -27.53
CA PHE A 4 -30.21 -26.41 -27.47
C PHE A 4 -30.77 -24.98 -27.49
N TRP A 5 -31.71 -24.71 -28.40
CA TRP A 5 -32.33 -23.40 -28.59
C TRP A 5 -33.26 -22.98 -27.44
N ARG A 6 -33.83 -23.94 -26.71
CA ARG A 6 -34.81 -23.66 -25.64
C ARG A 6 -34.21 -23.55 -24.25
N THR A 7 -33.12 -24.26 -23.96
CA THR A 7 -32.49 -24.23 -22.63
C THR A 7 -31.10 -23.64 -22.65
N LEU A 8 -30.29 -23.92 -23.67
CA LEU A 8 -28.88 -23.54 -23.67
C LEU A 8 -28.66 -22.12 -24.19
N LEU A 9 -29.39 -21.70 -25.23
CA LEU A 9 -29.32 -20.34 -25.76
C LEU A 9 -29.70 -19.25 -24.72
N PRO A 10 -30.82 -19.37 -23.97
CA PRO A 10 -31.14 -18.39 -22.93
C PRO A 10 -30.10 -18.38 -21.80
N LEU A 11 -29.52 -19.54 -21.46
CA LEU A 11 -28.46 -19.65 -20.44
C LEU A 11 -27.16 -18.98 -20.90
N ILE A 12 -26.78 -19.14 -22.17
CA ILE A 12 -25.61 -18.47 -22.75
C ILE A 12 -25.86 -16.96 -22.82
N LEU A 13 -27.03 -16.53 -23.29
CA LEU A 13 -27.39 -15.10 -23.32
C LEU A 13 -27.42 -14.50 -21.92
N LEU A 14 -27.94 -15.23 -20.93
CA LEU A 14 -27.93 -14.81 -19.53
C LEU A 14 -26.51 -14.75 -18.98
N ALA A 15 -25.65 -15.74 -19.28
CA ALA A 15 -24.26 -15.72 -18.85
C ALA A 15 -23.48 -14.56 -19.50
N VAL A 16 -23.70 -14.30 -20.79
CA VAL A 16 -23.11 -13.15 -21.49
C VAL A 16 -23.64 -11.83 -20.93
N LEU A 17 -24.93 -11.75 -20.60
CA LEU A 17 -25.53 -10.57 -19.96
C LEU A 17 -24.97 -10.37 -18.55
N ILE A 18 -24.83 -11.44 -17.77
CA ILE A 18 -24.25 -11.41 -16.42
C ILE A 18 -22.78 -11.00 -16.48
N ILE A 19 -22.00 -11.46 -17.47
CA ILE A 19 -20.60 -11.04 -17.65
C ILE A 19 -20.51 -9.58 -18.14
N ALA A 20 -21.39 -9.18 -19.07
CA ALA A 20 -21.41 -7.82 -19.64
C ALA A 20 -21.99 -6.77 -18.68
N VAL A 21 -22.86 -7.19 -17.75
CA VAL A 21 -23.47 -6.38 -16.69
C VAL A 21 -22.85 -6.72 -15.34
N TRP A 22 -21.81 -7.56 -15.29
CA TRP A 22 -21.08 -7.83 -14.06
C TRP A 22 -20.58 -6.48 -13.57
N PRO A 23 -20.85 -6.11 -12.32
CA PRO A 23 -20.45 -4.82 -11.82
C PRO A 23 -18.92 -4.78 -11.86
N THR A 24 -18.40 -4.05 -12.84
CA THR A 24 -17.06 -3.44 -12.82
C THR A 24 -17.12 -2.16 -11.98
N GLU A 25 -18.07 -2.10 -11.04
CA GLU A 25 -18.22 -0.97 -10.14
C GLU A 25 -16.96 -0.90 -9.26
N PRO A 26 -16.43 0.32 -9.02
CA PRO A 26 -15.30 0.49 -8.12
C PRO A 26 -15.65 -0.13 -6.78
N LEU A 27 -14.74 -0.95 -6.27
CA LEU A 27 -14.80 -1.61 -4.97
C LEU A 27 -15.49 -0.72 -3.92
N ASP A 28 -16.73 -1.07 -3.55
CA ASP A 28 -17.45 -0.37 -2.50
C ASP A 28 -17.11 -1.04 -1.17
N PHE A 29 -16.11 -0.49 -0.49
CA PHE A 29 -15.69 -0.94 0.84
C PHE A 29 -16.62 -0.45 1.96
N GLY A 30 -17.72 0.25 1.64
CA GLY A 30 -18.53 0.94 2.64
C GLY A 30 -17.73 2.02 3.37
N SER A 31 -18.03 2.26 4.65
CA SER A 31 -17.37 3.29 5.48
C SER A 31 -16.00 2.89 6.03
N SER A 32 -15.51 1.69 5.76
CA SER A 32 -14.35 1.11 6.46
C SER A 32 -13.37 0.49 5.47
N SER A 33 -12.20 1.11 5.32
CA SER A 33 -11.18 0.60 4.42
C SER A 33 -10.46 -0.62 5.02
N PRO A 34 -10.09 -1.63 4.21
CA PRO A 34 -9.47 -2.86 4.72
C PRO A 34 -8.14 -2.65 5.45
N TRP A 35 -7.41 -1.58 5.11
CA TRP A 35 -6.13 -1.22 5.72
C TRP A 35 -6.26 -0.24 6.90
N ASP A 36 -7.45 0.30 7.19
CA ASP A 36 -7.60 1.32 8.22
C ASP A 36 -7.20 0.78 9.60
N GLY A 37 -6.29 1.49 10.27
CA GLY A 37 -5.84 1.12 11.62
C GLY A 37 -4.89 -0.07 11.68
N LEU A 38 -4.45 -0.62 10.53
CA LEU A 38 -3.37 -1.61 10.53
C LEU A 38 -2.04 -0.90 10.81
N VAL A 39 -1.11 -1.56 11.51
CA VAL A 39 0.23 -1.02 11.80
C VAL A 39 1.29 -1.99 11.32
N ILE A 40 2.25 -1.48 10.55
CA ILE A 40 3.46 -2.20 10.16
C ILE A 40 4.61 -1.66 10.97
N LEU A 41 5.40 -2.52 11.61
CA LEU A 41 6.62 -2.12 12.28
C LEU A 41 7.81 -2.23 11.31
N VAL A 42 8.49 -1.11 11.05
CA VAL A 42 9.71 -1.08 10.23
C VAL A 42 10.91 -1.22 11.16
N GLU A 43 11.51 -2.39 11.24
CA GLU A 43 12.46 -2.75 12.32
C GLU A 43 13.90 -2.30 12.02
N ASP A 44 14.35 -2.42 10.77
CA ASP A 44 15.68 -1.99 10.34
C ASP A 44 15.56 -1.11 9.09
N LEU A 45 16.09 0.12 9.13
CA LEU A 45 16.17 0.99 7.96
C LEU A 45 17.64 1.35 7.67
N ASN A 46 18.32 0.44 6.99
CA ASN A 46 19.73 0.61 6.62
C ASN A 46 19.87 1.18 5.21
N HIS A 47 19.85 2.50 5.09
CA HIS A 47 20.16 3.21 3.85
C HIS A 47 21.60 3.76 3.92
N SER A 48 22.56 3.01 3.35
CA SER A 48 23.99 3.36 3.36
C SER A 48 24.32 4.45 2.32
N GLY A 49 23.58 5.55 2.33
CA GLY A 49 23.73 6.66 1.38
C GLY A 49 24.22 7.93 2.07
N ALA A 50 25.52 7.98 2.39
CA ALA A 50 26.36 9.15 2.71
C ALA A 50 25.91 10.24 3.72
N ASP A 51 24.65 10.33 4.13
CA ASP A 51 24.16 11.18 5.21
C ASP A 51 23.25 10.33 6.10
N ALA A 52 23.83 9.68 7.11
CA ALA A 52 23.08 9.01 8.17
C ALA A 52 22.24 9.97 9.04
N GLU A 53 22.17 11.25 8.69
CA GLU A 53 21.35 12.31 9.31
C GLU A 53 20.19 12.80 8.42
N SER A 54 20.03 12.26 7.20
CA SER A 54 18.97 12.72 6.29
C SER A 54 17.67 11.98 6.56
N ALA A 55 16.68 12.70 7.10
CA ALA A 55 15.32 12.17 7.23
C ALA A 55 14.80 11.67 5.86
N VAL A 56 14.16 10.50 5.86
CA VAL A 56 13.58 9.89 4.67
C VAL A 56 12.06 9.78 4.80
N LEU A 57 11.39 9.87 3.66
CA LEU A 57 9.96 9.62 3.52
C LEU A 57 9.74 8.14 3.22
N LEU A 58 9.00 7.46 4.09
CA LEU A 58 8.46 6.13 3.81
C LEU A 58 7.06 6.25 3.24
N ILE A 59 6.79 5.49 2.19
CA ILE A 59 5.48 5.34 1.57
C ILE A 59 5.15 3.85 1.50
N ALA A 60 4.09 3.43 2.21
CA ALA A 60 3.44 2.15 2.00
C ALA A 60 2.36 2.32 0.93
N SER A 61 2.41 1.45 -0.09
CA SER A 61 1.47 1.49 -1.20
C SER A 61 1.02 0.10 -1.62
N ILE A 62 -0.21 0.00 -2.10
CA ILE A 62 -0.80 -1.25 -2.61
C ILE A 62 -0.97 -1.18 -4.12
N PRO A 63 -0.78 -2.29 -4.85
CA PRO A 63 -0.90 -2.30 -6.31
C PRO A 63 -2.31 -1.93 -6.78
N ALA A 64 -2.37 -1.08 -7.80
CA ALA A 64 -3.61 -0.62 -8.42
C ALA A 64 -3.43 -0.45 -9.94
N THR A 65 -4.55 -0.28 -10.65
CA THR A 65 -4.60 0.09 -12.06
C THR A 65 -5.47 1.32 -12.26
N ASP A 66 -5.05 2.25 -13.11
CA ASP A 66 -5.86 3.42 -13.48
C ASP A 66 -6.99 3.07 -14.48
N ASP A 67 -7.79 4.08 -14.85
CA ASP A 67 -8.91 3.94 -15.80
C ASP A 67 -8.46 3.62 -17.24
N GLN A 68 -7.15 3.69 -17.51
CA GLN A 68 -6.51 3.30 -18.76
C GLN A 68 -5.85 1.91 -18.68
N GLY A 69 -5.96 1.23 -17.53
CA GLY A 69 -5.33 -0.08 -17.28
C GLY A 69 -3.82 -0.02 -17.05
N LYS A 70 -3.25 1.16 -16.78
CA LYS A 70 -1.83 1.30 -16.44
C LYS A 70 -1.62 0.97 -14.98
N SER A 71 -0.51 0.27 -14.71
CA SER A 71 -0.10 -0.05 -13.34
C SER A 71 0.28 1.21 -12.57
N CYS A 72 -0.29 1.32 -11.37
CA CYS A 72 0.00 2.37 -10.40
C CYS A 72 -0.04 1.76 -8.99
N SER A 73 0.08 2.59 -7.95
CA SER A 73 -0.09 2.13 -6.57
C SER A 73 -0.90 3.15 -5.76
N LEU A 74 -1.84 2.68 -4.93
CA LEU A 74 -2.53 3.52 -3.96
C LEU A 74 -1.64 3.69 -2.73
N ILE A 75 -1.43 4.94 -2.30
CA ILE A 75 -0.70 5.27 -1.08
C ILE A 75 -1.62 5.05 0.13
N ILE A 76 -1.23 4.14 1.02
CA ILE A 76 -2.03 3.77 2.21
C ILE A 76 -1.28 3.97 3.52
N GLY A 77 -0.07 4.53 3.50
CA GLY A 77 0.69 4.82 4.71
C GLY A 77 1.87 5.73 4.37
N THR A 78 2.13 6.73 5.21
CA THR A 78 3.26 7.63 5.07
C THR A 78 3.90 7.90 6.42
N ALA A 79 5.22 8.05 6.42
CA ALA A 79 5.97 8.44 7.60
C ALA A 79 7.27 9.12 7.24
N VAL A 80 7.78 9.95 8.14
CA VAL A 80 9.15 10.45 8.09
C VAL A 80 9.93 9.80 9.20
N THR A 81 11.16 9.39 8.91
CA THR A 81 12.09 8.83 9.89
C THR A 81 13.50 9.28 9.58
N ASP A 82 14.29 9.49 10.62
CA ASP A 82 15.74 9.72 10.56
C ASP A 82 16.55 8.42 10.66
N GLY A 83 15.88 7.26 10.67
CA GLY A 83 16.51 5.95 10.82
C GLY A 83 16.68 5.49 12.27
N SER A 84 16.12 6.21 13.24
CA SER A 84 16.10 5.77 14.64
C SER A 84 14.95 4.79 14.92
N ASP A 85 15.30 3.67 15.57
CA ASP A 85 14.39 2.65 16.15
C ASP A 85 13.37 1.98 15.22
N PRO A 86 12.71 0.90 15.70
CA PRO A 86 11.57 0.32 14.99
C PRO A 86 10.47 1.38 14.80
N LEU A 87 10.19 1.71 13.54
CA LEU A 87 9.27 2.77 13.17
C LEU A 87 7.88 2.18 12.89
N PRO A 88 6.86 2.42 13.74
CA PRO A 88 5.50 1.98 13.44
C PRO A 88 4.90 2.81 12.31
N LEU A 89 4.37 2.20 11.27
CA LEU A 89 3.71 2.87 10.16
C LEU A 89 2.22 2.55 10.23
N LEU A 90 1.40 3.55 10.55
CA LEU A 90 -0.06 3.42 10.51
C LEU A 90 -0.51 3.40 9.06
N LEU A 91 -1.21 2.34 8.69
CA LEU A 91 -1.93 2.28 7.44
C LEU A 91 -3.27 3.00 7.59
N SER A 92 -3.50 3.93 6.68
CA SER A 92 -4.57 4.90 6.71
C SER A 92 -4.88 5.30 5.27
N GLY A 93 -6.17 5.43 4.96
CA GLY A 93 -6.59 5.92 3.66
C GLY A 93 -8.07 5.66 3.45
N GLU A 94 -8.76 6.68 2.97
CA GLU A 94 -10.18 6.58 2.63
C GLU A 94 -10.33 5.86 1.28
N THR A 95 -11.27 4.93 1.21
CA THR A 95 -11.62 4.22 -0.03
C THR A 95 -12.32 5.13 -1.03
N ASP A 96 -12.86 6.27 -0.59
CA ASP A 96 -13.41 7.30 -1.46
C ASP A 96 -12.34 7.86 -2.42
N ALA A 97 -11.07 7.83 -2.01
CA ALA A 97 -9.95 8.21 -2.87
C ALA A 97 -9.83 7.29 -4.10
N LEU A 98 -10.20 6.00 -3.99
CA LEU A 98 -10.24 5.08 -5.14
C LEU A 98 -11.27 5.52 -6.17
N ARG A 99 -12.48 5.88 -5.69
CA ARG A 99 -13.60 6.31 -6.53
C ARG A 99 -13.30 7.64 -7.22
N LEU A 100 -12.82 8.63 -6.47
CA LEU A 100 -12.52 9.96 -6.98
C LEU A 100 -11.40 9.95 -8.02
N GLN A 101 -10.44 9.04 -7.88
CA GLN A 101 -9.28 8.94 -8.78
C GLN A 101 -9.41 7.84 -9.83
N ARG A 102 -10.55 7.14 -9.88
CA ARG A 102 -10.87 6.09 -10.87
C ARG A 102 -9.80 4.99 -10.96
N ILE A 103 -9.27 4.59 -9.82
CA ILE A 103 -8.30 3.49 -9.72
C ILE A 103 -8.99 2.24 -9.18
N GLN A 104 -8.52 1.08 -9.62
CA GLN A 104 -8.96 -0.23 -9.19
C GLN A 104 -7.80 -0.96 -8.50
N LEU A 105 -8.06 -1.57 -7.35
CA LEU A 105 -7.04 -2.39 -6.68
C LEU A 105 -6.85 -3.71 -7.43
N VAL A 106 -5.62 -4.23 -7.40
CA VAL A 106 -5.29 -5.50 -8.08
C VAL A 106 -5.84 -6.70 -7.31
N ASP A 107 -5.79 -6.65 -5.97
CA ASP A 107 -6.26 -7.74 -5.12
C ASP A 107 -7.77 -7.69 -4.90
N ASP A 108 -8.38 -8.89 -4.79
CA ASP A 108 -9.79 -9.03 -4.47
C ASP A 108 -10.12 -8.51 -3.06
N PRO A 109 -11.32 -7.94 -2.86
CA PRO A 109 -11.70 -7.32 -1.58
C PRO A 109 -11.64 -8.29 -0.40
N ILE A 110 -12.01 -9.56 -0.60
CA ILE A 110 -11.96 -10.58 0.46
C ILE A 110 -10.52 -10.83 0.93
N GLU A 111 -9.56 -10.84 -0.01
CA GLU A 111 -8.15 -11.03 0.32
C GLU A 111 -7.60 -9.81 1.05
N LEU A 112 -7.99 -8.59 0.64
CA LEU A 112 -7.61 -7.35 1.32
C LEU A 112 -8.07 -7.31 2.79
N PHE A 113 -9.24 -7.86 3.12
CA PHE A 113 -9.69 -7.93 4.53
C PHE A 113 -8.91 -8.95 5.38
N ARG A 114 -8.22 -9.91 4.76
CA ARG A 114 -7.40 -10.92 5.46
C ARG A 114 -5.96 -10.49 5.58
N SER A 115 -5.40 -9.97 4.50
CA SER A 115 -4.00 -9.61 4.39
C SER A 115 -3.82 -8.51 3.36
N ILE A 116 -3.16 -7.43 3.75
CA ILE A 116 -2.77 -6.35 2.84
C ILE A 116 -1.33 -6.60 2.41
N ARG A 117 -1.11 -6.72 1.10
CA ARG A 117 0.23 -6.85 0.51
C ARG A 117 0.54 -5.64 -0.34
N GLY A 118 1.76 -5.15 -0.23
CA GLY A 118 2.17 -3.97 -0.95
C GLY A 118 3.68 -3.76 -0.94
N GLU A 119 4.07 -2.59 -1.40
CA GLU A 119 5.46 -2.13 -1.38
C GLU A 119 5.62 -1.00 -0.38
N LEU A 120 6.68 -1.11 0.42
CA LEU A 120 7.20 -0.04 1.25
C LEU A 120 8.43 0.53 0.56
N ARG A 121 8.38 1.80 0.18
CA ARG A 121 9.47 2.51 -0.51
C ARG A 121 9.95 3.68 0.35
N ALA A 122 11.27 3.87 0.39
CA ALA A 122 11.91 5.01 1.03
C ALA A 122 12.35 6.03 -0.03
N PHE A 123 12.06 7.30 0.19
CA PHE A 123 12.37 8.41 -0.70
C PHE A 123 13.15 9.50 0.04
N PRO A 124 14.00 10.28 -0.64
CA PRO A 124 14.58 11.47 -0.04
C PRO A 124 13.47 12.47 0.31
N ILE A 125 13.54 13.10 1.49
CA ILE A 125 12.60 14.17 1.82
C ILE A 125 12.90 15.42 0.98
N ARG A 126 11.85 16.04 0.43
CA ARG A 126 11.93 17.28 -0.35
C ARG A 126 11.31 18.42 0.46
N GLU A 127 11.89 19.61 0.38
CA GLU A 127 11.34 20.79 1.06
C GLU A 127 9.88 21.05 0.64
N GLY A 128 9.03 21.37 1.62
CA GLY A 128 7.61 21.67 1.39
C GLY A 128 6.72 20.45 1.12
N LEU A 129 7.27 19.23 1.12
CA LEU A 129 6.47 18.01 1.03
C LEU A 129 5.82 17.71 2.38
N ALA A 130 4.50 17.58 2.38
CA ALA A 130 3.71 17.18 3.54
C ALA A 130 3.27 15.70 3.35
N PRO A 131 3.93 14.73 4.01
CA PRO A 131 3.69 13.29 3.82
C PRO A 131 2.23 12.87 3.97
N GLU A 132 1.52 13.48 4.93
CA GLU A 132 0.12 13.23 5.24
C GLU A 132 -0.82 13.62 4.09
N ARG A 133 -0.41 14.56 3.22
CA ARG A 133 -1.19 14.96 2.04
C ARG A 133 -1.12 13.93 0.91
N LEU A 134 -0.23 12.95 0.98
CA LEU A 134 -0.09 11.90 -0.03
C LEU A 134 -0.98 10.68 0.27
N LEU A 135 -1.47 10.53 1.50
CA LEU A 135 -2.35 9.41 1.89
C LEU A 135 -3.61 9.39 1.04
N GLY A 136 -3.96 8.20 0.54
CA GLY A 136 -5.05 8.01 -0.42
C GLY A 136 -4.69 8.43 -1.86
N GLY A 137 -3.52 9.01 -2.09
CA GLY A 137 -3.05 9.42 -3.42
C GLY A 137 -2.54 8.25 -4.27
N ILE A 138 -2.09 8.58 -5.48
CA ILE A 138 -1.51 7.63 -6.44
C ILE A 138 0.01 7.80 -6.48
N LEU A 139 0.73 6.69 -6.43
CA LEU A 139 2.17 6.61 -6.66
C LEU A 139 2.48 6.00 -8.03
N LEU A 140 3.25 6.72 -8.84
CA LEU A 140 3.68 6.34 -10.19
C LEU A 140 5.18 6.62 -10.34
N GLY A 141 6.01 5.60 -10.07
CA GLY A 141 7.47 5.74 -10.09
C GLY A 141 7.94 6.77 -9.05
N GLN A 142 8.49 7.89 -9.54
CA GLN A 142 8.97 9.03 -8.76
C GLN A 142 7.91 10.13 -8.54
N MET A 143 6.70 9.96 -9.07
CA MET A 143 5.63 10.94 -8.98
C MET A 143 4.55 10.47 -7.99
N ALA A 144 4.14 11.34 -7.09
CA ALA A 144 3.00 11.12 -6.21
C ALA A 144 1.90 12.15 -6.50
N THR A 145 0.71 11.69 -6.83
CA THR A 145 -0.48 12.53 -7.01
C THR A 145 -1.30 12.49 -5.72
N PRO A 146 -1.49 13.62 -5.01
CA PRO A 146 -2.36 13.69 -3.84
C PRO A 146 -3.79 13.21 -4.15
N PRO A 147 -4.56 12.74 -3.15
CA PRO A 147 -5.93 12.29 -3.37
C PRO A 147 -6.79 13.41 -3.97
N GLY A 148 -7.69 13.03 -4.88
CA GLY A 148 -8.68 13.94 -5.47
C GLY A 148 -9.61 14.51 -4.40
N THR A 149 -10.07 15.74 -4.59
CA THR A 149 -11.13 16.34 -3.78
C THR A 149 -12.49 16.08 -4.42
N ILE A 150 -13.56 16.17 -3.62
CA ILE A 150 -14.95 16.04 -4.08
C ILE A 150 -15.26 17.03 -5.24
N ASP A 151 -14.58 18.17 -5.26
CA ASP A 151 -14.70 19.18 -6.32
C ASP A 151 -14.13 18.72 -7.68
N GLY A 152 -13.46 17.57 -7.73
CA GLY A 152 -13.03 16.91 -8.97
C GLY A 152 -11.83 17.56 -9.67
N GLU A 153 -11.20 18.57 -9.08
CA GLU A 153 -10.00 19.17 -9.67
C GLU A 153 -8.81 18.20 -9.58
N PRO A 154 -8.15 17.90 -10.71
CA PRO A 154 -6.93 17.11 -10.72
C PRO A 154 -5.87 17.78 -9.85
N ARG A 155 -5.29 17.03 -8.91
CA ARG A 155 -4.11 17.48 -8.17
C ARG A 155 -2.89 17.30 -9.07
N ASP A 156 -2.05 18.32 -9.14
CA ASP A 156 -0.79 18.21 -9.87
C ASP A 156 0.10 17.13 -9.22
N PRO A 157 0.68 16.22 -10.01
CA PRO A 157 1.65 15.25 -9.52
C PRO A 157 2.88 15.96 -8.93
N ILE A 158 3.34 15.48 -7.78
CA ILE A 158 4.51 15.98 -7.07
C ILE A 158 5.68 15.03 -7.33
N ASP A 159 6.83 15.56 -7.76
CA ASP A 159 8.06 14.78 -7.87
C ASP A 159 8.65 14.53 -6.47
N ILE A 160 8.62 13.27 -6.04
CA ILE A 160 9.17 12.83 -4.75
C ILE A 160 10.58 12.21 -4.91
N GLY A 161 11.11 12.18 -6.14
CA GLY A 161 12.44 11.64 -6.47
C GLY A 161 12.49 10.12 -6.57
N ASN A 162 13.69 9.61 -6.85
CA ASN A 162 13.93 8.18 -6.98
C ASN A 162 13.90 7.49 -5.61
N PRO A 163 13.32 6.28 -5.51
CA PRO A 163 13.34 5.51 -4.28
C PRO A 163 14.78 5.12 -3.92
N LEU A 164 15.14 5.31 -2.66
CA LEU A 164 16.42 4.91 -2.08
C LEU A 164 16.42 3.40 -1.77
N LEU A 165 15.28 2.90 -1.31
CA LEU A 165 15.05 1.51 -0.92
C LEU A 165 13.60 1.13 -1.26
N SER A 166 13.38 -0.15 -1.54
CA SER A 166 12.06 -0.73 -1.68
C SER A 166 12.07 -2.14 -1.09
N THR A 167 10.96 -2.53 -0.47
CA THR A 167 10.71 -3.90 -0.04
C THR A 167 9.22 -4.19 -0.09
N LEU A 168 8.86 -5.47 -0.11
CA LEU A 168 7.47 -5.89 0.01
C LEU A 168 7.10 -5.95 1.49
N PHE A 169 5.85 -5.62 1.80
CA PHE A 169 5.27 -5.83 3.12
C PHE A 169 4.01 -6.69 3.03
N GLU A 170 3.71 -7.36 4.14
CA GLU A 170 2.42 -8.01 4.38
C GLU A 170 1.91 -7.57 5.75
N ALA A 171 0.68 -7.06 5.82
CA ALA A 171 -0.02 -6.76 7.06
C ALA A 171 -1.23 -7.70 7.16
N ARG A 172 -1.14 -8.68 8.07
CA ARG A 172 -2.21 -9.65 8.30
C ARG A 172 -3.19 -9.11 9.32
N CYS A 173 -4.46 -9.48 9.16
CA CYS A 173 -5.52 -9.17 10.10
C CYS A 173 -6.02 -10.48 10.73
N ASP A 174 -5.46 -10.86 11.87
CA ASP A 174 -5.99 -11.93 12.72
C ASP A 174 -6.99 -11.34 13.73
N PRO A 175 -8.31 -11.53 13.54
CA PRO A 175 -9.30 -10.95 14.43
C PRO A 175 -9.32 -11.55 15.85
N GLN A 176 -8.61 -12.66 16.10
CA GLN A 176 -8.53 -13.27 17.43
C GLN A 176 -7.39 -12.68 18.27
N GLU A 177 -6.27 -12.39 17.63
CA GLU A 177 -5.04 -11.96 18.31
C GLU A 177 -4.70 -10.49 18.09
N GLN A 178 -5.21 -9.87 17.02
CA GLN A 178 -4.85 -8.52 16.61
C GLN A 178 -6.02 -7.53 16.72
N ARG A 179 -5.66 -6.27 16.97
CA ARG A 179 -6.57 -5.14 17.13
C ARG A 179 -6.12 -4.01 16.24
N ARG A 180 -7.07 -3.42 15.51
CA ARG A 180 -6.83 -2.19 14.74
C ARG A 180 -6.60 -1.00 15.69
N TRP A 181 -5.72 -0.11 15.28
CA TRP A 181 -5.45 1.15 15.96
C TRP A 181 -6.44 2.23 15.50
N HIS A 182 -7.08 2.94 16.43
CA HIS A 182 -8.19 3.85 16.13
C HIS A 182 -7.94 5.31 16.56
N SER A 183 -6.69 5.71 16.84
CA SER A 183 -6.41 7.13 17.15
C SER A 183 -6.44 8.00 15.91
N ASP A 184 -6.51 9.32 16.13
CA ASP A 184 -6.16 10.28 15.08
C ASP A 184 -4.73 10.02 14.57
N ARG A 185 -4.56 10.02 13.25
CA ARG A 185 -3.29 9.84 12.56
C ARG A 185 -2.24 10.87 12.96
N HIS A 186 -2.63 12.12 13.23
CA HIS A 186 -1.69 13.20 13.53
C HIS A 186 -0.98 12.97 14.87
N ASN A 187 -1.65 12.28 15.80
CA ASN A 187 -1.12 11.98 17.12
C ASN A 187 -0.61 10.53 17.23
N PHE A 188 -0.71 9.74 16.17
CA PHE A 188 -0.36 8.31 16.19
C PHE A 188 1.05 8.06 16.73
N ARG A 189 2.03 8.81 16.23
CA ARG A 189 3.44 8.69 16.63
C ARG A 189 3.64 8.94 18.11
N GLU A 190 3.12 10.05 18.62
CA GLU A 190 3.25 10.42 20.03
C GLU A 190 2.57 9.38 20.92
N LEU A 191 1.36 8.95 20.55
CA LEU A 191 0.60 7.96 21.31
C LEU A 191 1.25 6.59 21.31
N TRP A 192 1.84 6.18 20.19
CA TRP A 192 2.59 4.93 20.10
C TRP A 192 3.83 4.96 21.00
N VAL A 193 4.62 6.03 20.93
CA VAL A 193 5.81 6.18 21.78
C VAL A 193 5.43 6.16 23.25
N ARG A 194 4.39 6.92 23.64
CA ARG A 194 3.89 6.91 25.02
C ARG A 194 3.45 5.51 25.46
N ALA A 195 2.67 4.81 24.64
CA ALA A 195 2.21 3.45 24.96
C ALA A 195 3.36 2.45 25.06
N ARG A 196 4.39 2.58 24.19
CA ARG A 196 5.60 1.75 24.23
C ARG A 196 6.40 1.96 25.50
N ASP A 197 6.55 3.22 25.92
CA ASP A 197 7.32 3.59 27.09
C ASP A 197 6.59 3.20 28.39
N ASP A 198 5.25 3.22 28.38
CA ASP A 198 4.41 2.80 29.51
C ASP A 198 4.37 1.26 29.68
N ASP A 199 4.03 0.52 28.61
CA ASP A 199 4.04 -0.95 28.60
C ASP A 199 4.19 -1.51 27.16
N PRO A 200 5.41 -1.89 26.74
CA PRO A 200 5.67 -2.33 25.38
C PRO A 200 4.94 -3.63 25.00
N GLY A 201 4.62 -4.49 25.97
CA GLY A 201 3.93 -5.76 25.71
C GLY A 201 2.49 -5.59 25.24
N HIS A 202 1.87 -4.45 25.53
CA HIS A 202 0.51 -4.13 25.11
C HIS A 202 0.40 -3.70 23.65
N LEU A 203 1.52 -3.44 22.97
CA LEU A 203 1.52 -3.04 21.56
C LEU A 203 1.50 -4.21 20.58
N GLU A 204 1.90 -5.41 21.01
CA GLU A 204 1.97 -6.60 20.14
C GLU A 204 0.66 -6.88 19.39
N PRO A 205 -0.53 -6.81 20.03
CA PRO A 205 -1.80 -7.00 19.33
C PRO A 205 -2.08 -5.96 18.24
N TYR A 206 -1.43 -4.79 18.27
CA TYR A 206 -1.61 -3.74 17.27
C TYR A 206 -0.63 -3.86 16.11
N ILE A 207 0.36 -4.76 16.17
CA ILE A 207 1.33 -4.96 15.09
C ILE A 207 0.80 -6.02 14.13
N HIS A 208 0.52 -5.59 12.90
CA HIS A 208 -0.09 -6.41 11.85
C HIS A 208 0.94 -6.96 10.86
N GLY A 209 2.12 -6.34 10.81
CA GLY A 209 3.23 -6.76 9.97
C GLY A 209 4.55 -6.22 10.49
N ARG A 210 5.65 -6.88 10.14
CA ARG A 210 7.02 -6.46 10.44
C ARG A 210 7.84 -6.50 9.17
N VAL A 211 8.68 -5.49 8.98
CA VAL A 211 9.47 -5.36 7.77
C VAL A 211 10.84 -4.76 8.08
N SER A 212 11.89 -5.36 7.50
CA SER A 212 13.23 -4.79 7.49
C SER A 212 13.55 -4.26 6.10
N MET A 213 14.03 -3.04 6.02
CA MET A 213 14.50 -2.36 4.82
C MET A 213 16.01 -2.25 4.87
N SER A 214 16.69 -3.18 4.19
CA SER A 214 18.14 -3.11 4.03
C SER A 214 18.50 -3.04 2.56
N ASN A 215 19.61 -2.37 2.25
CA ASN A 215 20.37 -2.59 1.02
C ASN A 215 20.94 -4.02 1.04
N ALA A 216 20.08 -5.04 1.02
CA ALA A 216 20.54 -6.37 0.68
C ALA A 216 21.00 -6.28 -0.77
N LEU A 217 22.33 -6.30 -0.97
CA LEU A 217 22.90 -6.77 -2.23
C LEU A 217 22.15 -8.05 -2.58
N ILE A 218 21.30 -7.99 -3.61
CA ILE A 218 20.85 -9.19 -4.29
C ILE A 218 22.14 -9.97 -4.58
N PRO A 219 22.35 -11.17 -4.01
CA PRO A 219 23.55 -11.94 -4.30
C PRO A 219 23.61 -12.10 -5.81
N GLY A 220 24.71 -11.63 -6.39
CA GLY A 220 24.84 -11.40 -7.81
C GLY A 220 24.34 -12.57 -8.65
N THR A 221 23.45 -12.26 -9.59
CA THR A 221 23.29 -13.00 -10.84
C THR A 221 24.55 -12.76 -11.68
N ASP A 222 25.71 -13.24 -11.22
CA ASP A 222 26.96 -13.22 -11.98
C ASP A 222 27.88 -14.35 -11.49
N ALA A 223 27.64 -15.54 -12.05
CA ALA A 223 28.66 -16.49 -12.49
C ALA A 223 28.00 -17.72 -13.13
N VAL A 224 27.28 -17.53 -14.25
CA VAL A 224 27.15 -18.62 -15.21
C VAL A 224 28.51 -18.74 -15.90
N VAL A 225 29.38 -19.58 -15.37
CA VAL A 225 30.60 -20.01 -16.06
C VAL A 225 30.17 -20.75 -17.32
N PRO A 226 30.50 -20.29 -18.55
CA PRO A 226 30.27 -21.11 -19.72
C PRO A 226 31.27 -22.24 -19.68
N ARG A 227 30.78 -23.46 -19.43
CA ARG A 227 31.60 -24.67 -19.55
C ARG A 227 31.94 -24.85 -21.04
N LYS A 228 33.12 -24.39 -21.43
CA LYS A 228 33.75 -24.70 -22.72
C LYS A 228 33.75 -26.21 -22.92
N GLY A 229 33.32 -26.62 -24.10
CA GLY A 229 33.37 -28.00 -24.55
C GLY A 229 34.80 -28.55 -24.55
N ARG A 230 34.88 -29.84 -24.24
CA ARG A 230 35.79 -30.81 -24.82
C ARG A 230 35.02 -32.11 -24.99
#